data_AF-A0A7K6JJK1-F1
#
_entry.id   AF-A0A7K6JJK1-F1
#
_cell.length_a   1.000
_cell.length_b   1.000
_cell.length_c   1.000
_cell.angle_alpha   90.00
_cell.angle_beta   90.00
_cell.angle_gamma   90.00
#
_symmetry.space_group_name_H-M   'P 1'
#
loop_
_entity.id
_entity.type
_entity.pdbx_description
1 polymer ?
#
loop_
_entity_poly.entity_id
_entity_poly.type
_entity_poly.pdbx_seq_one_letter_code
_entity_poly.pdbx_strand_id
1 'polypeptide(L)'
;KEAARACRKKIREAKAQFELNLATFVKDNKKCFYKYINEKRKGKTDLCCLLDTEGNLVTADEKKAEVLNDFFASVFTGKTHGAQDNCPPGLVDSVREQNRPPVIQEEAVRELLSCLDIRKSMGADGIHARVTRELADELAKPLSIIYQQSWLTGEVPDDWTLANVTPIHKKGKKEDPGNYRPVSLTSVPGKVMEQFILSAVTQHLQDGQGIRPSQHGFRRGRSCLTNLVSFYDQVTRLVDTGKAVDVVCLDLSKAFDTVSHSTLLEKLAAHGLDRGTLCW
;
A
#
# COMPACT_ATOMS: atom_id res chain seq x y z
N LYS A 1 -1.81 37.75 9.78
CA LYS A 1 -0.73 37.99 8.78
C LYS A 1 0.68 37.84 9.39
N GLU A 2 0.93 38.28 10.62
CA GLU A 2 2.24 38.13 11.30
C GLU A 2 2.61 36.68 11.63
N ALA A 3 1.66 35.86 12.14
CA ALA A 3 1.89 34.44 12.42
C ALA A 3 2.37 33.66 11.18
N ALA A 4 1.77 33.92 10.01
CA ALA A 4 2.19 33.30 8.74
C ALA A 4 3.60 33.76 8.31
N ARG A 5 3.99 35.01 8.59
CA ARG A 5 5.34 35.53 8.32
C ARG A 5 6.37 34.90 9.26
N ALA A 6 6.05 34.79 10.55
CA ALA A 6 6.88 34.13 11.55
C ALA A 6 7.08 32.64 11.24
N CYS A 7 6.00 31.94 10.84
CA CYS A 7 6.07 30.54 10.41
C CYS A 7 7.00 30.36 9.20
N ARG A 8 6.83 31.18 8.14
CA ARG A 8 7.72 31.13 6.97
C ARG A 8 9.19 31.39 7.31
N LYS A 9 9.45 32.33 8.23
CA LYS A 9 10.82 32.61 8.72
C LYS A 9 11.41 31.38 9.41
N LYS A 10 10.68 30.78 10.37
CA LYS A 10 11.12 29.56 11.07
C LYS A 10 11.35 28.39 10.12
N ILE A 11 10.48 28.18 9.13
CA ILE A 11 10.65 27.13 8.11
C ILE A 11 11.94 27.35 7.32
N ARG A 12 12.22 28.60 6.91
CA ARG A 12 13.44 28.93 6.16
C ARG A 12 14.70 28.69 7.00
N GLU A 13 14.69 29.11 8.25
CA GLU A 13 15.81 28.89 9.20
C GLU A 13 16.03 27.40 9.46
N ALA A 14 14.97 26.64 9.75
CA ALA A 14 15.06 25.20 9.96
C ALA A 14 15.59 24.46 8.73
N LYS A 15 15.18 24.87 7.52
CA LYS A 15 15.68 24.30 6.27
C LYS A 15 17.16 24.60 6.05
N ALA A 16 17.58 25.85 6.28
CA ALA A 16 18.99 26.23 6.17
C ALA A 16 19.87 25.45 7.16
N GLN A 17 19.40 25.27 8.41
CA GLN A 17 20.10 24.48 9.40
C GLN A 17 20.19 22.99 9.02
N PHE A 18 19.11 22.43 8.46
CA PHE A 18 19.11 21.06 7.96
C PHE A 18 20.12 20.87 6.82
N GLU A 19 20.14 21.78 5.84
CA GLU A 19 21.09 21.76 4.72
C GLU A 19 22.54 21.89 5.20
N LEU A 20 22.78 22.77 6.17
CA LEU A 20 24.10 22.95 6.79
C LEU A 20 24.57 21.66 7.47
N ASN A 21 23.73 21.07 8.33
CA ASN A 21 24.04 19.81 8.99
C ASN A 21 24.34 18.71 7.96
N LEU A 22 23.54 18.62 6.89
CA LEU A 22 23.74 17.62 5.85
C LEU A 22 25.10 17.78 5.16
N ALA A 23 25.56 19.02 4.92
CA ALA A 23 26.86 19.31 4.35
C ALA A 23 28.01 19.00 5.33
N THR A 24 27.87 19.34 6.61
CA THR A 24 28.89 19.10 7.63
C THR A 24 29.14 17.60 7.85
N PHE A 25 28.08 16.78 7.84
CA PHE A 25 28.15 15.33 8.07
C PHE A 25 28.31 14.50 6.78
N VAL A 26 28.69 15.12 5.65
CA VAL A 26 28.90 14.40 4.37
C VAL A 26 29.89 13.26 4.50
N LYS A 27 30.99 13.46 5.23
CA LYS A 27 32.05 12.45 5.35
C LYS A 27 31.55 11.17 6.01
N ASP A 28 30.65 11.29 6.97
CA ASP A 28 30.10 10.18 7.75
C ASP A 28 28.82 9.59 7.12
N ASN A 29 28.02 10.41 6.43
CA ASN A 29 26.75 10.00 5.82
C ASN A 29 26.56 10.52 4.39
N LYS A 30 27.46 10.06 3.49
CA LYS A 30 27.42 10.37 2.05
C LYS A 30 26.06 10.03 1.42
N LYS A 31 25.40 8.96 1.85
CA LYS A 31 24.13 8.49 1.28
C LYS A 31 23.00 9.51 1.47
N CYS A 32 22.84 10.07 2.67
CA CYS A 32 21.83 11.10 2.93
C CYS A 32 22.09 12.39 2.15
N PHE A 33 23.35 12.81 2.03
CA PHE A 33 23.72 13.99 1.25
C PHE A 33 23.41 13.82 -0.24
N TYR A 34 23.91 12.76 -0.87
CA TYR A 34 23.66 12.53 -2.30
C TYR A 34 22.18 12.27 -2.60
N LYS A 35 21.43 11.67 -1.66
CA LYS A 35 19.97 11.56 -1.78
C LYS A 35 19.32 12.95 -1.88
N TYR A 36 19.66 13.86 -0.98
CA TYR A 36 19.13 15.23 -0.98
C TYR A 36 19.52 16.02 -2.24
N ILE A 37 20.79 15.94 -2.65
CA ILE A 37 21.27 16.61 -3.87
C ILE A 37 20.57 16.04 -5.11
N ASN A 38 20.41 14.73 -5.20
CA ASN A 38 19.70 14.10 -6.33
C ASN A 38 18.21 14.47 -6.36
N GLU A 39 17.57 14.62 -5.20
CA GLU A 39 16.21 15.15 -5.09
C GLU A 39 16.11 16.61 -5.57
N LYS A 40 17.13 17.45 -5.29
CA LYS A 40 17.19 18.85 -5.79
C LYS A 40 17.51 18.96 -7.27
N ARG A 41 18.29 18.03 -7.81
CA ARG A 41 18.67 17.98 -9.23
C ARG A 41 17.56 17.44 -10.12
N LYS A 42 16.62 16.66 -9.57
CA LYS A 42 15.39 16.32 -10.27
C LYS A 42 14.57 17.60 -10.41
N GLY A 43 14.57 18.17 -11.62
CA GLY A 43 13.53 19.13 -12.00
C GLY A 43 12.17 18.49 -11.73
N LYS A 44 11.17 19.31 -11.39
CA LYS A 44 9.77 18.87 -11.31
C LYS A 44 9.45 18.29 -12.69
N THR A 45 9.48 16.96 -12.79
CA THR A 45 9.33 16.29 -14.08
C THR A 45 7.84 16.16 -14.25
N ASP A 46 7.23 17.16 -14.88
CA ASP A 46 5.86 17.01 -15.35
C ASP A 46 5.78 15.74 -16.20
N LEU A 47 4.63 15.06 -16.14
CA LEU A 47 4.38 13.88 -16.95
C LEU A 47 4.71 14.21 -18.40
N CYS A 48 5.52 13.33 -19.02
CA CYS A 48 5.82 13.39 -20.44
C CYS A 48 4.50 13.35 -21.24
N CYS A 49 4.55 13.72 -22.52
CA CYS A 49 3.42 13.48 -23.39
C CYS A 49 3.07 11.99 -23.39
N LEU A 50 1.78 11.68 -23.41
CA LEU A 50 1.28 10.31 -23.43
C LEU A 50 0.66 10.00 -24.80
N LEU A 51 0.68 8.73 -25.19
CA LEU A 51 -0.06 8.24 -26.36
C LEU A 51 -1.46 7.85 -25.90
N ASP A 52 -2.47 8.41 -26.54
CA ASP A 52 -3.84 7.94 -26.39
C ASP A 52 -4.07 6.60 -27.13
N THR A 53 -5.29 6.07 -27.04
CA THR A 53 -5.68 4.82 -27.70
C THR A 53 -5.64 4.89 -29.22
N GLU A 54 -5.67 6.10 -29.80
CA GLU A 54 -5.59 6.35 -31.24
C GLU A 54 -4.13 6.55 -31.72
N GLY A 55 -3.17 6.60 -30.79
CA GLY A 55 -1.76 6.82 -31.08
C GLY A 55 -1.36 8.30 -31.21
N ASN A 56 -2.22 9.23 -30.82
CA ASN A 56 -1.91 10.65 -30.81
C ASN A 56 -1.18 11.05 -29.52
N LEU A 57 -0.29 12.04 -29.63
CA LEU A 57 0.42 12.59 -28.48
C LEU A 57 -0.44 13.61 -27.72
N VAL A 58 -0.65 13.32 -26.45
CA VAL A 58 -1.40 14.12 -25.49
C VAL A 58 -0.44 14.90 -24.59
N THR A 59 -0.57 16.22 -24.58
CA THR A 59 0.29 17.14 -23.81
C THR A 59 -0.45 17.89 -22.70
N ALA A 60 -1.77 18.07 -22.81
CA ALA A 60 -2.59 18.70 -21.78
C ALA A 60 -2.77 17.79 -20.56
N ASP A 61 -2.67 18.34 -19.36
CA ASP A 61 -2.61 17.55 -18.13
C ASP A 61 -3.93 16.84 -17.81
N GLU A 62 -5.07 17.46 -18.10
CA GLU A 62 -6.39 16.85 -17.93
C GLU A 62 -6.52 15.61 -18.83
N LYS A 63 -6.16 15.74 -20.10
CA LYS A 63 -6.21 14.63 -21.06
C LYS A 63 -5.22 13.51 -20.71
N LYS A 64 -4.04 13.84 -20.18
CA LYS A 64 -3.10 12.83 -19.69
C LYS A 64 -3.69 12.03 -18.53
N ALA A 65 -4.41 12.70 -17.63
CA ALA A 65 -5.08 12.05 -16.51
C ALA A 65 -6.18 11.10 -16.99
N GLU A 66 -6.98 11.52 -17.99
CA GLU A 66 -7.99 10.67 -18.64
C GLU A 66 -7.36 9.44 -19.29
N VAL A 67 -6.32 9.61 -20.13
CA VAL A 67 -5.62 8.49 -20.79
C VAL A 67 -5.09 7.48 -19.77
N LEU A 68 -4.48 7.94 -18.68
CA LEU A 68 -3.98 7.06 -17.62
C LEU A 68 -5.13 6.37 -16.88
N ASN A 69 -6.21 7.09 -16.56
CA ASN A 69 -7.36 6.54 -15.88
C ASN A 69 -8.03 5.46 -16.73
N ASP A 70 -8.27 5.73 -18.01
CA ASP A 70 -8.87 4.78 -18.94
C ASP A 70 -8.00 3.53 -19.08
N PHE A 71 -6.68 3.71 -19.19
CA PHE A 71 -5.76 2.59 -19.21
C PHE A 71 -5.82 1.79 -17.90
N PHE A 72 -5.68 2.43 -16.73
CA PHE A 72 -5.69 1.74 -15.44
C PHE A 72 -7.02 1.02 -15.19
N ALA A 73 -8.15 1.64 -15.51
CA ALA A 73 -9.48 1.04 -15.42
C ALA A 73 -9.59 -0.19 -16.34
N SER A 74 -9.05 -0.13 -17.56
CA SER A 74 -9.09 -1.25 -18.52
C SER A 74 -8.33 -2.50 -18.07
N VAL A 75 -7.37 -2.35 -17.14
CA VAL A 75 -6.58 -3.47 -16.64
C VAL A 75 -7.40 -4.37 -15.72
N PHE A 76 -8.35 -3.82 -14.97
CA PHE A 76 -9.13 -4.59 -14.02
C PHE A 76 -10.02 -5.58 -14.77
N THR A 77 -9.78 -6.86 -14.52
CA THR A 77 -10.51 -7.95 -15.18
C THR A 77 -11.90 -8.10 -14.56
N GLY A 78 -12.83 -7.28 -15.02
CA GLY A 78 -14.24 -7.36 -14.66
C GLY A 78 -14.99 -6.13 -15.14
N LYS A 79 -15.99 -6.33 -16.01
CA LYS A 79 -17.07 -5.33 -16.10
C LYS A 79 -17.66 -5.26 -14.70
N THR A 80 -17.43 -4.16 -14.01
CA THR A 80 -18.23 -3.76 -12.84
C THR A 80 -19.65 -3.56 -13.34
N HIS A 81 -20.43 -4.65 -13.44
CA HIS A 81 -21.86 -4.52 -13.30
C HIS A 81 -22.06 -3.89 -11.93
N GLY A 82 -22.55 -2.65 -11.94
CA GLY A 82 -22.59 -1.80 -10.77
C GLY A 82 -23.23 -2.51 -9.57
N ALA A 83 -22.72 -2.16 -8.40
CA ALA A 83 -23.38 -2.31 -7.11
C ALA A 83 -24.03 -3.68 -6.88
N GLN A 84 -23.21 -4.71 -6.63
CA GLN A 84 -23.49 -5.77 -5.66
C GLN A 84 -22.28 -6.73 -5.55
N ASP A 85 -21.10 -6.21 -5.15
CA ASP A 85 -20.03 -7.04 -4.56
C ASP A 85 -20.36 -7.28 -3.07
N ASN A 86 -21.61 -7.71 -2.80
CA ASN A 86 -21.89 -8.34 -1.52
C ASN A 86 -21.19 -9.70 -1.52
N CYS A 87 -20.65 -10.08 -0.36
CA CYS A 87 -20.24 -11.45 -0.07
C CYS A 87 -21.23 -12.43 -0.74
N PRO A 88 -20.78 -13.38 -1.59
CA PRO A 88 -21.67 -14.18 -2.42
C PRO A 88 -22.82 -14.76 -1.59
N PRO A 89 -24.09 -14.58 -1.98
CA PRO A 89 -25.22 -15.15 -1.26
C PRO A 89 -25.13 -16.68 -1.35
N GLY A 90 -24.56 -17.29 -0.31
CA GLY A 90 -24.19 -18.71 -0.25
C GLY A 90 -22.91 -18.99 0.56
N LEU A 91 -21.98 -18.03 0.65
CA LEU A 91 -20.82 -18.11 1.57
C LEU A 91 -21.29 -18.00 3.04
N VAL A 92 -22.42 -17.34 3.25
CA VAL A 92 -22.97 -16.91 4.54
C VAL A 92 -23.43 -18.08 5.43
N ASP A 93 -23.84 -19.21 4.85
CA ASP A 93 -24.42 -20.33 5.63
C ASP A 93 -23.40 -21.39 6.05
N SER A 94 -22.17 -21.36 5.50
CA SER A 94 -21.16 -22.40 5.73
C SER A 94 -20.04 -22.02 6.71
N VAL A 95 -19.92 -20.73 7.06
CA VAL A 95 -18.94 -20.24 8.03
C VAL A 95 -19.55 -20.29 9.43
N ARG A 96 -18.95 -21.08 10.33
CA ARG A 96 -19.37 -21.19 11.74
C ARG A 96 -19.45 -19.78 12.37
N GLU A 97 -20.57 -19.43 13.01
CA GLU A 97 -20.85 -18.16 13.71
C GLU A 97 -19.86 -17.78 14.84
N GLN A 98 -18.77 -18.51 15.03
CA GLN A 98 -18.09 -18.55 16.34
C GLN A 98 -17.06 -17.46 16.59
N ASN A 99 -16.69 -16.62 15.61
CA ASN A 99 -15.63 -15.63 15.81
C ASN A 99 -16.13 -14.21 15.52
N ARG A 100 -16.52 -13.50 16.57
CA ARG A 100 -16.73 -12.04 16.51
C ARG A 100 -15.38 -11.37 16.22
N PRO A 101 -15.34 -10.26 15.44
CA PRO A 101 -14.12 -9.48 15.27
C PRO A 101 -13.48 -9.12 16.61
N PRO A 102 -12.14 -9.12 16.69
CA PRO A 102 -11.44 -8.73 17.91
C PRO A 102 -11.81 -7.28 18.28
N VAL A 103 -11.82 -7.00 19.58
CA VAL A 103 -12.11 -5.65 20.06
C VAL A 103 -10.92 -4.74 19.80
N ILE A 104 -11.14 -3.64 19.07
CA ILE A 104 -10.11 -2.63 18.81
C ILE A 104 -9.94 -1.77 20.07
N GLN A 105 -8.78 -1.90 20.70
CA GLN A 105 -8.42 -1.11 21.88
C GLN A 105 -7.95 0.29 21.47
N GLU A 106 -8.33 1.31 22.25
CA GLU A 106 -7.88 2.69 22.07
C GLU A 106 -6.35 2.79 22.11
N GLU A 107 -5.72 2.04 23.02
CA GLU A 107 -4.27 1.95 23.19
C GLU A 107 -3.59 1.52 21.88
N ALA A 108 -4.13 0.50 21.22
CA ALA A 108 -3.57 -0.03 19.98
C ALA A 108 -3.69 0.99 18.84
N VAL A 109 -4.80 1.73 18.78
CA VAL A 109 -4.96 2.83 17.82
C VAL A 109 -3.93 3.91 18.10
N ARG A 110 -3.81 4.37 19.36
CA ARG A 110 -2.83 5.39 19.77
C ARG A 110 -1.40 5.00 19.41
N GLU A 111 -1.02 3.76 19.64
CA GLU A 111 0.31 3.24 19.28
C GLU A 111 0.56 3.30 17.77
N LEU A 112 -0.39 2.83 16.96
CA LEU A 112 -0.28 2.91 15.50
C LEU A 112 -0.18 4.35 14.99
N LEU A 113 -1.00 5.25 15.54
CA LEU A 113 -0.95 6.67 15.22
C LEU A 113 0.39 7.30 15.58
N SER A 114 0.93 6.97 16.76
CA SER A 114 2.22 7.47 17.26
C SER A 114 3.40 7.02 16.41
N CYS A 115 3.29 5.83 15.78
CA CYS A 115 4.32 5.26 14.93
C CYS A 115 4.23 5.65 13.44
N LEU A 116 3.29 6.54 13.05
CA LEU A 116 3.14 6.97 11.67
C LEU A 116 4.42 7.64 11.12
N ASP A 117 4.82 7.26 9.90
CA ASP A 117 5.90 7.96 9.18
C ASP A 117 5.39 9.30 8.65
N ILE A 118 5.78 10.37 9.34
CA ILE A 118 5.45 11.77 9.00
C ILE A 118 5.99 12.25 7.66
N ARG A 119 6.75 11.45 6.92
CA ARG A 119 7.23 11.79 5.57
C ARG A 119 6.30 11.27 4.48
N LYS A 120 5.25 10.53 4.83
CA LYS A 120 4.27 9.99 3.88
C LYS A 120 3.33 11.08 3.38
N SER A 121 2.93 10.97 2.12
CA SER A 121 1.96 11.87 1.49
C SER A 121 0.58 11.73 2.10
N MET A 122 -0.18 12.83 2.10
CA MET A 122 -1.60 12.88 2.47
C MET A 122 -2.49 12.19 1.42
N GLY A 123 -3.67 11.74 1.86
CA GLY A 123 -4.70 11.19 0.98
C GLY A 123 -5.55 12.30 0.34
N ALA A 124 -6.72 11.91 -0.17
CA ALA A 124 -7.72 12.83 -0.70
C ALA A 124 -8.31 13.77 0.38
N ASP A 125 -8.26 13.33 1.64
CA ASP A 125 -8.69 14.08 2.84
C ASP A 125 -7.85 15.34 3.14
N GLY A 126 -6.66 15.47 2.54
CA GLY A 126 -5.73 16.55 2.82
C GLY A 126 -5.09 16.50 4.21
N ILE A 127 -5.30 15.43 4.98
CA ILE A 127 -4.80 15.30 6.34
C ILE A 127 -3.41 14.65 6.28
N HIS A 128 -2.40 15.42 6.70
CA HIS A 128 -1.03 14.93 6.72
C HIS A 128 -0.80 13.99 7.92
N ALA A 129 -0.06 12.90 7.73
CA ALA A 129 0.26 11.93 8.79
C ALA A 129 0.90 12.57 10.04
N ARG A 130 1.59 13.71 9.87
CA ARG A 130 2.08 14.53 10.99
C ARG A 130 0.95 14.99 11.91
N VAL A 131 -0.13 15.55 11.35
CA VAL A 131 -1.26 16.04 12.15
C VAL A 131 -1.87 14.89 12.94
N THR A 132 -2.12 13.77 12.28
CA THR A 132 -2.68 12.57 12.92
C THR A 132 -1.79 12.05 14.05
N ARG A 133 -0.46 12.05 13.85
CA ARG A 133 0.49 11.58 14.87
C ARG A 133 0.58 12.52 16.07
N GLU A 134 0.67 13.84 15.83
CA GLU A 134 0.76 14.81 16.93
C GLU A 134 -0.56 14.93 17.72
N LEU A 135 -1.69 14.54 17.12
CA LEU A 135 -3.01 14.46 17.76
C LEU A 135 -3.42 13.02 18.11
N ALA A 136 -2.46 12.09 18.22
CA ALA A 136 -2.76 10.67 18.43
C ALA A 136 -3.62 10.44 19.68
N ASP A 137 -3.33 11.12 20.79
CA ASP A 137 -4.07 10.98 22.05
C ASP A 137 -5.54 11.39 21.91
N GLU A 138 -5.81 12.48 21.19
CA GLU A 138 -7.16 13.02 20.98
C GLU A 138 -7.95 12.18 19.96
N LEU A 139 -7.27 11.62 18.96
CA LEU A 139 -7.89 10.88 17.87
C LEU A 139 -8.10 9.40 18.19
N ALA A 140 -7.32 8.82 19.12
CA ALA A 140 -7.34 7.38 19.38
C ALA A 140 -8.73 6.87 19.77
N LYS A 141 -9.40 7.56 20.70
CA LYS A 141 -10.72 7.18 21.20
C LYS A 141 -11.84 7.27 20.15
N PRO A 142 -12.04 8.40 19.45
CA PRO A 142 -13.08 8.46 18.42
C PRO A 142 -12.79 7.47 17.29
N LEU A 143 -11.53 7.29 16.89
CA LEU A 143 -11.18 6.34 15.83
C LEU A 143 -11.39 4.89 16.26
N SER A 144 -11.10 4.49 17.50
CA SER A 144 -11.35 3.12 17.96
C SER A 144 -12.84 2.76 17.88
N ILE A 145 -13.72 3.70 18.22
CA ILE A 145 -15.17 3.53 18.11
C ILE A 145 -15.58 3.37 16.64
N ILE A 146 -15.10 4.25 15.75
CA ILE A 146 -15.43 4.19 14.32
C ILE A 146 -14.91 2.89 13.69
N TYR A 147 -13.65 2.53 13.97
CA TYR A 147 -13.04 1.28 13.48
C TYR A 147 -13.82 0.06 13.94
N GLN A 148 -14.23 0.03 15.21
CA GLN A 148 -15.01 -1.08 15.75
C GLN A 148 -16.36 -1.20 15.05
N GLN A 149 -17.06 -0.09 14.81
CA GLN A 149 -18.34 -0.10 14.10
C GLN A 149 -18.17 -0.51 12.63
N SER A 150 -17.15 0.02 11.95
CA SER A 150 -16.83 -0.34 10.57
C SER A 150 -16.58 -1.84 10.45
N TRP A 151 -15.77 -2.45 11.32
CA TRP A 151 -15.51 -3.90 11.29
C TRP A 151 -16.76 -4.74 11.61
N LEU A 152 -17.61 -4.30 12.55
CA LEU A 152 -18.83 -5.05 12.91
C LEU A 152 -19.89 -5.02 11.82
N THR A 153 -20.02 -3.89 11.12
CA THR A 153 -21.02 -3.69 10.07
C THR A 153 -20.54 -4.16 8.70
N GLY A 154 -19.21 -4.18 8.48
CA GLY A 154 -18.61 -4.34 7.16
C GLY A 154 -18.70 -3.07 6.31
N GLU A 155 -19.11 -1.93 6.88
CA GLU A 155 -19.23 -0.68 6.15
C GLU A 155 -17.96 0.16 6.30
N VAL A 156 -17.40 0.60 5.18
CA VAL A 156 -16.22 1.46 5.12
C VAL A 156 -16.65 2.90 4.84
N PRO A 157 -16.23 3.89 5.64
CA PRO A 157 -16.51 5.30 5.37
C PRO A 157 -16.05 5.74 3.97
N ASP A 158 -16.86 6.52 3.27
CA ASP A 158 -16.57 7.01 1.91
C ASP A 158 -15.23 7.77 1.84
N ASP A 159 -14.89 8.55 2.86
CA ASP A 159 -13.62 9.26 2.95
C ASP A 159 -12.39 8.33 2.91
N TRP A 160 -12.54 7.05 3.26
CA TRP A 160 -11.46 6.06 3.24
C TRP A 160 -11.36 5.33 1.91
N THR A 161 -12.46 5.27 1.14
CA THR A 161 -12.49 4.68 -0.20
C THR A 161 -11.99 5.65 -1.26
N LEU A 162 -12.01 6.96 -0.98
CA LEU A 162 -11.43 8.01 -1.83
C LEU A 162 -9.89 7.98 -1.82
N ALA A 163 -9.29 8.00 -3.02
CA ALA A 163 -7.84 8.00 -3.18
C ALA A 163 -7.36 8.93 -4.29
N ASN A 164 -6.23 9.60 -4.06
CA ASN A 164 -5.50 10.29 -5.13
C ASN A 164 -4.60 9.28 -5.84
N VAL A 165 -4.88 8.98 -7.12
CA VAL A 165 -4.06 8.06 -7.92
C VAL A 165 -2.88 8.80 -8.53
N THR A 166 -1.67 8.43 -8.11
CA THR A 166 -0.43 8.99 -8.67
C THR A 166 0.23 7.99 -9.61
N PRO A 167 0.41 8.32 -10.90
CA PRO A 167 1.11 7.45 -11.84
C PRO A 167 2.62 7.46 -11.58
N ILE A 168 3.23 6.29 -11.39
CA ILE A 168 4.69 6.14 -11.23
C ILE A 168 5.26 5.40 -12.43
N HIS A 169 6.17 6.06 -13.18
CA HIS A 169 6.88 5.42 -14.28
C HIS A 169 7.74 4.26 -13.78
N LYS A 170 7.56 3.08 -14.38
CA LYS A 170 8.23 1.84 -13.99
C LYS A 170 9.45 1.55 -14.86
N LYS A 171 9.27 1.47 -16.19
CA LYS A 171 10.30 1.10 -17.19
C LYS A 171 9.81 1.47 -18.60
N GLY A 172 10.65 1.32 -19.63
CA GLY A 172 10.20 1.52 -21.02
C GLY A 172 9.95 2.98 -21.40
N LYS A 173 9.20 3.17 -22.51
CA LYS A 173 8.86 4.48 -23.07
C LYS A 173 7.94 5.25 -22.12
N LYS A 174 8.16 6.55 -21.96
CA LYS A 174 7.37 7.41 -21.05
C LYS A 174 6.04 7.83 -21.67
N GLU A 175 5.90 7.66 -22.97
CA GLU A 175 4.70 8.01 -23.72
C GLU A 175 3.65 6.91 -23.62
N ASP A 176 4.05 5.69 -23.28
CA ASP A 176 3.16 4.54 -23.17
C ASP A 176 2.55 4.45 -21.75
N PRO A 177 1.21 4.57 -21.58
CA PRO A 177 0.53 4.44 -20.30
C PRO A 177 0.80 3.09 -19.59
N GLY A 178 1.05 2.03 -20.34
CA GLY A 178 1.35 0.69 -19.82
C GLY A 178 2.66 0.59 -19.04
N ASN A 179 3.52 1.60 -19.17
CA ASN A 179 4.77 1.71 -18.44
C ASN A 179 4.64 2.43 -17.09
N TYR A 180 3.43 2.81 -16.70
CA TYR A 180 3.13 3.43 -15.42
C TYR A 180 2.41 2.48 -14.47
N ARG A 181 2.61 2.69 -13.18
CA ARG A 181 1.89 2.01 -12.11
C ARG A 181 0.99 3.01 -11.38
N PRO A 182 -0.30 2.68 -11.16
CA PRO A 182 -1.12 3.49 -10.29
C PRO A 182 -0.69 3.28 -8.84
N VAL A 183 -0.46 4.36 -8.11
CA VAL A 183 -0.30 4.33 -6.66
C VAL A 183 -1.42 5.15 -6.04
N SER A 184 -2.33 4.46 -5.35
CA SER A 184 -3.45 5.07 -4.65
C SER A 184 -3.01 5.62 -3.30
N LEU A 185 -3.17 6.94 -3.11
CA LEU A 185 -2.95 7.59 -1.83
C LEU A 185 -4.29 7.71 -1.10
N THR A 186 -4.60 6.71 -0.28
CA THR A 186 -5.77 6.69 0.62
C THR A 186 -5.51 7.48 1.92
N SER A 187 -6.60 7.77 2.64
CA SER A 187 -6.60 8.50 3.91
C SER A 187 -5.71 7.82 4.97
N VAL A 188 -5.15 8.62 5.89
CA VAL A 188 -4.33 8.07 6.98
C VAL A 188 -5.17 7.20 7.93
N PRO A 189 -6.39 7.63 8.36
CA PRO A 189 -7.24 6.78 9.19
C PRO A 189 -7.64 5.47 8.52
N GLY A 190 -7.93 5.47 7.21
CA GLY A 190 -8.25 4.25 6.46
C GLY A 190 -7.09 3.25 6.47
N LYS A 191 -5.87 3.71 6.20
CA LYS A 191 -4.65 2.86 6.27
C LYS A 191 -4.41 2.26 7.65
N VAL A 192 -4.73 2.99 8.72
CA VAL A 192 -4.61 2.49 10.08
C VAL A 192 -5.64 1.39 10.33
N MET A 193 -6.88 1.56 9.85
CA MET A 193 -7.88 0.49 9.88
C MET A 193 -7.42 -0.76 9.11
N GLU A 194 -6.90 -0.57 7.90
CA GLU A 194 -6.34 -1.67 7.09
C GLU A 194 -5.24 -2.45 7.85
N GLN A 195 -4.46 -1.81 8.73
CA GLN A 195 -3.47 -2.52 9.55
C GLN A 195 -4.11 -3.47 10.56
N PHE A 196 -5.27 -3.13 11.12
CA PHE A 196 -6.00 -4.03 12.03
C PHE A 196 -6.52 -5.25 11.29
N ILE A 197 -7.12 -5.03 10.12
CA ILE A 197 -7.65 -6.10 9.27
C ILE A 197 -6.53 -6.98 8.75
N LEU A 198 -5.44 -6.38 8.26
CA LEU A 198 -4.24 -7.11 7.84
C LEU A 198 -3.67 -7.95 8.97
N SER A 199 -3.62 -7.40 10.19
CA SER A 199 -3.15 -8.13 11.38
C SER A 199 -4.01 -9.35 11.66
N ALA A 200 -5.35 -9.21 11.63
CA ALA A 200 -6.28 -10.31 11.84
C ALA A 200 -6.16 -11.40 10.78
N VAL A 201 -6.17 -11.03 9.49
CA VAL A 201 -6.00 -11.98 8.37
C VAL A 201 -4.65 -12.69 8.46
N THR A 202 -3.58 -11.95 8.74
CA THR A 202 -2.23 -12.51 8.82
C THR A 202 -2.08 -13.47 9.99
N GLN A 203 -2.63 -13.14 11.16
CA GLN A 203 -2.61 -14.01 12.34
C GLN A 203 -3.38 -15.29 12.06
N HIS A 204 -4.60 -15.18 11.53
CA HIS A 204 -5.42 -16.34 11.17
C HIS A 204 -4.72 -17.29 10.20
N LEU A 205 -4.09 -16.75 9.15
CA LEU A 205 -3.35 -17.55 8.17
C LEU A 205 -2.06 -18.16 8.73
N GLN A 206 -1.47 -17.57 9.78
CA GLN A 206 -0.31 -18.14 10.48
C GLN A 206 -0.71 -19.31 11.37
N ASP A 207 -1.79 -19.13 12.15
CA ASP A 207 -2.29 -20.14 13.09
C ASP A 207 -2.86 -21.36 12.35
N GLY A 208 -3.57 -21.14 11.25
CA GLY A 208 -4.13 -22.20 10.40
C GLY A 208 -3.15 -22.85 9.41
N GLN A 209 -1.86 -22.50 9.45
CA GLN A 209 -0.85 -22.93 8.46
C GLN A 209 -1.24 -22.64 6.99
N GLY A 210 -2.06 -21.63 6.75
CA GLY A 210 -2.58 -21.29 5.42
C GLY A 210 -1.51 -20.82 4.42
N ILE A 211 -0.33 -20.42 4.92
CA ILE A 211 0.80 -20.00 4.09
C ILE A 211 1.97 -20.98 4.25
N ARG A 212 2.43 -21.55 3.12
CA ARG A 212 3.55 -22.49 3.09
C ARG A 212 4.84 -21.85 3.64
N PRO A 213 5.69 -22.62 4.37
CA PRO A 213 7.00 -22.17 4.82
C PRO A 213 8.02 -21.88 3.71
N SER A 214 7.68 -22.06 2.43
CA SER A 214 8.49 -21.64 1.28
C SER A 214 8.13 -20.25 0.76
N GLN A 215 7.08 -19.61 1.28
CA GLN A 215 6.68 -18.25 0.89
C GLN A 215 7.55 -17.20 1.60
N HIS A 216 8.26 -16.36 0.85
CA HIS A 216 9.14 -15.33 1.44
C HIS A 216 8.64 -13.91 1.23
N GLY A 217 7.93 -13.64 0.13
CA GLY A 217 7.35 -12.33 -0.13
C GLY A 217 6.30 -11.97 0.93
N PHE A 218 6.32 -10.71 1.39
CA PHE A 218 5.35 -10.14 2.34
C PHE A 218 5.22 -10.90 3.67
N ARG A 219 6.28 -11.58 4.11
CA ARG A 219 6.31 -12.33 5.38
C ARG A 219 7.27 -11.68 6.37
N ARG A 220 6.82 -11.49 7.62
CA ARG A 220 7.67 -11.02 8.71
C ARG A 220 8.86 -11.98 8.91
N GLY A 221 10.05 -11.43 9.08
CA GLY A 221 11.29 -12.21 9.26
C GLY A 221 11.82 -12.87 7.98
N ARG A 222 11.22 -12.60 6.82
CA ARG A 222 11.65 -13.13 5.52
C ARG A 222 11.95 -12.00 4.54
N SER A 223 12.85 -12.27 3.61
CA SER A 223 13.34 -11.32 2.61
C SER A 223 13.76 -12.03 1.32
N CYS A 224 14.04 -11.27 0.27
CA CYS A 224 14.61 -11.81 -0.97
C CYS A 224 15.92 -12.56 -0.70
N LEU A 225 16.74 -12.09 0.24
CA LEU A 225 17.98 -12.76 0.61
C LEU A 225 17.73 -14.13 1.23
N THR A 226 16.80 -14.22 2.18
CA THR A 226 16.46 -15.53 2.79
C THR A 226 15.91 -16.52 1.75
N ASN A 227 15.20 -16.01 0.73
CA ASN A 227 14.67 -16.84 -0.35
C ASN A 227 15.81 -17.38 -1.21
N LEU A 228 16.74 -16.50 -1.59
CA LEU A 228 17.90 -16.85 -2.39
C LEU A 228 18.79 -17.87 -1.67
N VAL A 229 19.03 -17.68 -0.37
CA VAL A 229 19.80 -18.63 0.46
C VAL A 229 19.10 -19.99 0.51
N SER A 230 17.79 -20.04 0.78
CA SER A 230 17.03 -21.29 0.82
C SER A 230 16.99 -22.01 -0.53
N PHE A 231 16.96 -21.27 -1.63
CA PHE A 231 17.05 -21.80 -2.97
C PHE A 231 18.43 -22.39 -3.25
N TYR A 232 19.50 -21.62 -3.06
CA TYR A 232 20.87 -22.09 -3.34
C TYR A 232 21.24 -23.30 -2.48
N ASP A 233 20.87 -23.31 -1.21
CA ASP A 233 21.08 -24.43 -0.30
C ASP A 233 20.45 -25.74 -0.82
N GLN A 234 19.28 -25.67 -1.47
CA GLN A 234 18.68 -26.83 -2.14
C GLN A 234 19.42 -27.21 -3.42
N VAL A 235 19.79 -26.24 -4.25
CA VAL A 235 20.51 -26.47 -5.51
C VAL A 235 21.88 -27.09 -5.26
N THR A 236 22.68 -26.54 -4.34
CA THR A 236 24.03 -27.03 -4.05
C THR A 236 24.01 -28.46 -3.54
N ARG A 237 23.08 -28.82 -2.64
CA ARG A 237 22.93 -30.21 -2.19
C ARG A 237 22.65 -31.19 -3.32
N LEU A 238 21.79 -30.81 -4.28
CA LEU A 238 21.46 -31.68 -5.41
C LEU A 238 22.69 -31.84 -6.32
N VAL A 239 23.38 -30.75 -6.61
CA VAL A 239 24.61 -30.75 -7.42
C VAL A 239 25.72 -31.57 -6.76
N ASP A 240 25.92 -31.45 -5.44
CA ASP A 240 26.92 -32.22 -4.68
C ASP A 240 26.66 -33.74 -4.76
N THR A 241 25.39 -34.14 -4.90
CA THR A 241 25.02 -35.55 -5.13
C THR A 241 25.06 -35.98 -6.59
N GLY A 242 25.58 -35.13 -7.49
CA GLY A 242 25.68 -35.40 -8.92
C GLY A 242 24.34 -35.34 -9.68
N LYS A 243 23.29 -34.74 -9.09
CA LYS A 243 21.99 -34.60 -9.74
C LYS A 243 21.92 -33.34 -10.58
N ALA A 244 21.31 -33.43 -11.76
CA ALA A 244 20.96 -32.27 -12.57
C ALA A 244 19.83 -31.47 -11.89
N VAL A 245 19.86 -30.15 -12.07
CA VAL A 245 18.87 -29.22 -11.52
C VAL A 245 18.38 -28.30 -12.63
N ASP A 246 17.07 -28.32 -12.87
CA ASP A 246 16.38 -27.40 -13.77
C ASP A 246 15.54 -26.40 -12.95
N VAL A 247 15.49 -25.15 -13.41
CA VAL A 247 14.80 -24.06 -12.71
C VAL A 247 13.74 -23.45 -13.62
N VAL A 248 12.49 -23.44 -13.16
CA VAL A 248 11.37 -22.78 -13.85
C VAL A 248 11.01 -21.50 -13.12
N CYS A 249 11.23 -20.36 -13.77
CA CYS A 249 10.88 -19.04 -13.26
C CYS A 249 9.53 -18.60 -13.83
N LEU A 250 8.53 -18.41 -12.96
CA LEU A 250 7.19 -17.96 -13.32
C LEU A 250 6.97 -16.53 -12.81
N ASP A 251 6.42 -15.66 -13.66
CA ASP A 251 6.02 -14.29 -13.29
C ASP A 251 4.57 -14.04 -13.72
N LEU A 252 3.75 -13.52 -12.80
CA LEU A 252 2.36 -13.21 -13.06
C LEU A 252 2.23 -11.76 -13.55
N SER A 253 1.63 -11.59 -14.72
CA SER A 253 1.36 -10.27 -15.27
C SER A 253 0.28 -9.56 -14.44
N LYS A 254 0.60 -8.37 -13.92
CA LYS A 254 -0.35 -7.49 -13.22
C LYS A 254 -1.09 -8.21 -12.09
N ALA A 255 -0.35 -8.93 -11.26
CA ALA A 255 -0.90 -9.84 -10.26
C ALA A 255 -1.88 -9.20 -9.24
N PHE A 256 -1.76 -7.91 -8.91
CA PHE A 256 -2.72 -7.24 -8.02
C PHE A 256 -3.99 -6.79 -8.76
N ASP A 257 -3.87 -6.42 -10.03
CA ASP A 257 -4.96 -5.87 -10.83
C ASP A 257 -5.87 -6.97 -11.44
N THR A 258 -5.40 -8.22 -11.46
CA THR A 258 -6.04 -9.37 -12.13
C THR A 258 -6.66 -10.39 -11.17
N VAL A 259 -6.54 -10.17 -9.86
CA VAL A 259 -7.13 -11.08 -8.86
C VAL A 259 -8.63 -10.84 -8.79
N SER A 260 -9.41 -11.90 -8.97
CA SER A 260 -10.86 -11.88 -8.74
C SER A 260 -11.17 -11.73 -7.24
N HIS A 261 -11.92 -10.68 -6.88
CA HIS A 261 -12.34 -10.45 -5.50
C HIS A 261 -13.19 -11.62 -4.96
N SER A 262 -14.12 -12.15 -5.76
CA SER A 262 -14.96 -13.29 -5.33
C SER A 262 -14.14 -14.54 -5.03
N THR A 263 -13.21 -14.91 -5.92
CA THR A 263 -12.34 -16.07 -5.72
C THR A 263 -11.40 -15.88 -4.53
N LEU A 264 -10.93 -14.66 -4.27
CA LEU A 264 -10.13 -14.36 -3.09
C LEU A 264 -10.93 -14.56 -1.81
N LEU A 265 -12.16 -14.02 -1.75
CA LEU A 265 -13.05 -14.17 -0.59
C LEU A 265 -13.44 -15.62 -0.33
N GLU A 266 -13.77 -16.39 -1.38
CA GLU A 266 -14.06 -17.82 -1.27
C GLU A 266 -12.87 -18.61 -0.69
N LYS A 267 -11.65 -18.30 -1.14
CA LYS A 267 -10.44 -18.93 -0.59
C LYS A 267 -10.20 -18.57 0.87
N LEU A 268 -10.38 -17.30 1.24
CA LEU A 268 -10.21 -16.87 2.64
C LEU A 268 -11.26 -17.51 3.55
N ALA A 269 -12.51 -17.65 3.08
CA ALA A 269 -13.57 -18.36 3.79
C ALA A 269 -13.27 -19.86 3.92
N ALA A 270 -12.77 -20.50 2.86
CA ALA A 270 -12.33 -21.90 2.92
C ALA A 270 -11.16 -22.12 3.90
N HIS A 271 -10.34 -21.09 4.14
CA HIS A 271 -9.32 -21.08 5.19
C HIS A 271 -9.88 -20.75 6.58
N GLY A 272 -11.19 -20.57 6.74
CA GLY A 272 -11.88 -20.40 8.02
C GLY A 272 -11.83 -18.99 8.58
N LEU A 273 -11.56 -17.96 7.75
CA LEU A 273 -11.61 -16.57 8.18
C LEU A 273 -13.04 -16.20 8.59
N ASP A 274 -13.18 -15.36 9.62
CA ASP A 274 -14.50 -15.00 10.14
C ASP A 274 -15.29 -14.12 9.18
N ARG A 275 -16.62 -14.19 9.32
CA ARG A 275 -17.55 -13.45 8.46
C ARG A 275 -17.37 -11.93 8.56
N GLY A 276 -17.09 -11.39 9.75
CA GLY A 276 -16.94 -9.95 9.93
C GLY A 276 -15.74 -9.41 9.15
N THR A 277 -14.61 -10.11 9.24
CA THR A 277 -13.38 -9.77 8.49
C THR A 277 -13.50 -10.04 6.99
N LEU A 278 -14.34 -11.00 6.55
CA LEU A 278 -14.62 -11.21 5.13
C LEU A 278 -15.58 -10.18 4.53
N CYS A 279 -16.50 -9.65 5.34
CA CYS A 279 -17.47 -8.64 4.91
C CYS A 279 -16.86 -7.24 4.82
N TRP A 280 -15.90 -6.92 5.69
CA TRP A 280 -15.13 -5.68 5.65
C TRP A 280 -14.09 -5.73 4.52
#